data_AF-A0A959SSU4-F1
#
_entry.id   AF-A0A959SSU4-F1
#
_cell.length_a   1.000
_cell.length_b   1.000
_cell.length_c   1.000
_cell.angle_alpha   90.00
_cell.angle_beta   90.00
_cell.angle_gamma   90.00
#
_symmetry.space_group_name_H-M   'P 1'
#
loop_
_entity.id
_entity.type
_entity.pdbx_description
1 polymer ?
#
loop_
_entity_poly.entity_id
_entity_poly.type
_entity_poly.pdbx_seq_one_letter_code
_entity_poly.pdbx_strand_id
1 'polypeptide(L)'
;LVNDVRWCADSIVLPALRGYRGTALTLAEGKTLKIDRSGTPTRMAEQEKDHGKAWFSPPTRFIVAAGAQVVLERKAKLQLLHGSELHLYPGSVLRMEKKAKLDLAAGTRMVLHGNAQVEAKPHLLKKLRRKGRLVSATD
;
A
#
# COMPACT_ATOMS: atom_id res chain seq x y z
N LEU A 1 8.67 6.30 9.79
CA LEU A 1 9.40 5.01 9.84
C LEU A 1 10.86 5.24 9.44
N VAL A 2 11.79 5.04 10.37
CA VAL A 2 13.24 5.28 10.17
C VAL A 2 14.04 3.99 9.93
N ASN A 3 13.39 2.83 10.05
CA ASN A 3 13.96 1.52 9.82
C ASN A 3 13.18 0.81 8.71
N ASP A 4 13.84 -0.16 8.08
CA ASP A 4 13.17 -1.09 7.18
C ASP A 4 12.28 -2.02 8.00
N VAL A 5 11.01 -2.13 7.61
CA VAL A 5 10.03 -2.92 8.34
C VAL A 5 9.11 -3.68 7.40
N ARG A 6 8.54 -4.76 7.94
CA ARG A 6 7.48 -5.54 7.31
C ARG A 6 6.25 -5.45 8.19
N TRP A 7 5.12 -5.08 7.60
CA TRP A 7 3.82 -5.06 8.24
C TRP A 7 2.89 -6.07 7.57
N CYS A 8 2.16 -6.82 8.40
CA CYS A 8 1.16 -7.78 7.96
C CYS A 8 0.02 -7.85 8.97
N ALA A 9 -1.21 -7.78 8.49
CA ALA A 9 -2.45 -7.97 9.27
C ALA A 9 -3.62 -8.11 8.28
N ASP A 10 -4.77 -8.61 8.73
CA ASP A 10 -5.98 -8.63 7.89
C ASP A 10 -6.31 -7.22 7.35
N SER A 11 -6.15 -6.20 8.19
CA SER A 11 -6.29 -4.79 7.83
C SER A 11 -5.33 -3.92 8.62
N ILE A 12 -4.72 -2.95 7.96
CA ILE A 12 -3.92 -1.89 8.57
C ILE A 12 -4.51 -0.57 8.10
N VAL A 13 -5.06 0.22 9.04
CA VAL A 13 -5.73 1.49 8.72
C VAL A 13 -4.90 2.65 9.24
N LEU A 14 -4.55 3.56 8.32
CA LEU A 14 -3.92 4.84 8.63
C LEU A 14 -4.99 5.93 8.71
N PRO A 15 -5.33 6.43 9.92
CA PRO A 15 -6.33 7.47 10.08
C PRO A 15 -5.79 8.84 9.67
N ALA A 16 -6.70 9.77 9.35
CA ALA A 16 -6.31 11.17 9.19
C ALA A 16 -5.83 11.74 10.53
N LEU A 17 -4.62 12.29 10.56
CA LEU A 17 -4.06 12.89 11.77
C LEU A 17 -4.22 14.41 11.72
N ARG A 18 -4.80 14.97 12.78
CA ARG A 18 -4.88 16.42 13.02
C ARG A 18 -3.71 16.80 13.93
N GLY A 19 -2.59 17.28 13.37
CA GLY A 19 -1.37 17.59 14.15
C GLY A 19 -0.14 17.93 13.28
N TYR A 20 1.04 18.12 13.89
CA TYR A 20 2.26 18.56 13.20
C TYR A 20 2.59 17.69 11.97
N ARG A 21 2.59 18.33 10.79
CA ARG A 21 2.72 17.78 9.43
C ARG A 21 1.54 16.95 8.88
N GLY A 22 0.47 16.70 9.65
CA GLY A 22 -0.80 16.12 9.16
C GLY A 22 -0.70 14.77 8.44
N THR A 23 0.44 14.09 8.54
CA THR A 23 0.75 12.89 7.75
C THR A 23 0.56 11.66 8.61
N ALA A 24 -0.31 10.74 8.17
CA ALA A 24 -0.60 9.50 8.88
C ALA A 24 0.58 8.53 8.86
N LEU A 25 1.41 8.58 7.81
CA LEU A 25 2.65 7.82 7.72
C LEU A 25 3.68 8.56 6.87
N THR A 26 4.87 8.77 7.43
CA THR A 26 6.06 9.14 6.67
C THR A 26 7.04 7.97 6.64
N LEU A 27 7.38 7.47 5.44
CA LEU A 27 8.48 6.53 5.25
C LEU A 27 9.75 7.33 4.96
N ALA A 28 10.72 7.25 5.88
CA ALA A 28 11.91 8.09 5.83
C ALA A 28 12.81 7.76 4.62
N GLU A 29 13.69 8.69 4.27
CA GLU A 29 14.58 8.56 3.13
C GLU A 29 15.31 7.21 3.08
N GLY A 30 15.24 6.57 1.92
CA GLY A 30 15.93 5.32 1.62
C GLY A 30 15.39 4.09 2.36
N LYS A 31 14.35 4.24 3.19
CA LYS A 31 13.76 3.13 3.95
C LYS A 31 12.70 2.38 3.17
N THR A 32 12.52 1.12 3.53
CA THR A 32 11.58 0.21 2.90
C THR A 32 10.48 -0.22 3.87
N LEU A 33 9.23 0.00 3.48
CA LEU A 33 8.07 -0.62 4.10
C LEU A 33 7.55 -1.72 3.17
N LYS A 34 7.51 -2.95 3.67
CA LYS A 34 6.87 -4.08 3.00
C LYS A 34 5.50 -4.31 3.63
N ILE A 35 4.46 -4.19 2.83
CA ILE A 35 3.12 -4.68 3.17
C ILE A 35 3.01 -6.07 2.60
N ASP A 36 2.74 -7.03 3.47
CA ASP A 36 2.83 -8.44 3.14
C ASP A 36 1.73 -9.24 3.83
N ARG A 37 1.47 -10.44 3.33
CA ARG A 37 0.55 -11.42 3.90
C ARG A 37 1.17 -12.10 5.12
N SER A 38 0.37 -12.32 6.17
CA SER A 38 0.87 -12.94 7.41
C SER A 38 1.24 -14.41 7.16
N GLY A 39 2.39 -14.83 7.70
CA GLY A 39 2.77 -16.26 7.69
C GLY A 39 2.09 -17.06 8.79
N THR A 40 1.53 -16.39 9.80
CA THR A 40 0.86 -17.03 10.92
C THR A 40 -0.53 -17.51 10.46
N PRO A 41 -0.87 -18.78 10.68
CA PRO A 41 -2.19 -19.30 10.34
C PRO A 41 -3.24 -18.67 11.27
N THR A 42 -4.18 -17.91 10.70
CA THR A 42 -5.31 -17.30 11.42
C THR A 42 -6.66 -17.85 10.96
N ARG A 43 -6.67 -18.68 9.90
CA ARG A 43 -7.83 -19.38 9.35
C ARG A 43 -7.50 -20.85 9.14
N MET A 44 -8.36 -21.74 9.61
CA MET A 44 -8.13 -23.19 9.53
C MET A 44 -8.71 -23.83 8.25
N ALA A 45 -9.69 -23.19 7.61
CA ALA A 45 -10.44 -23.76 6.48
C ALA A 45 -10.21 -23.06 5.13
N GLU A 46 -9.55 -21.89 5.11
CA GLU A 46 -9.31 -21.13 3.88
C GLU A 46 -7.84 -21.22 3.47
N GLN A 47 -7.53 -22.21 2.64
CA GLN A 47 -6.25 -22.31 1.97
C GLN A 47 -6.34 -21.59 0.62
N GLU A 48 -5.96 -20.33 0.58
CA GLU A 48 -5.65 -19.71 -0.71
C GLU A 48 -4.26 -20.16 -1.17
N LYS A 49 -4.15 -20.52 -2.44
CA LYS A 49 -2.86 -20.80 -3.07
C LYS A 49 -2.40 -19.54 -3.80
N ASP A 50 -1.25 -19.01 -3.40
CA ASP A 50 -0.57 -17.93 -4.11
C ASP A 50 0.86 -18.40 -4.46
N HIS A 51 1.21 -18.36 -5.73
CA HIS A 51 2.50 -18.85 -6.25
C HIS A 51 2.92 -20.26 -5.76
N GLY A 52 1.95 -21.17 -5.62
CA GLY A 52 2.20 -22.55 -5.17
C GLY A 52 2.37 -22.72 -3.65
N LYS A 53 2.32 -21.62 -2.88
CA LYS A 53 2.32 -21.65 -1.42
C LYS A 53 0.88 -21.56 -0.89
N ALA A 54 0.53 -22.44 0.04
CA ALA A 54 -0.71 -22.35 0.79
C ALA A 54 -0.60 -21.25 1.85
N TRP A 55 -1.62 -20.41 1.92
CA TRP A 55 -1.74 -19.37 2.93
C TRP A 55 -3.00 -19.59 3.77
N PHE A 56 -2.85 -19.34 5.06
CA PHE A 56 -3.88 -19.54 6.10
C PHE A 56 -4.25 -18.22 6.79
N SER A 57 -3.93 -17.10 6.16
CA SER A 57 -4.26 -15.74 6.56
C SER A 57 -4.73 -15.01 5.31
N PRO A 58 -5.59 -13.99 5.34
CA PRO A 58 -5.92 -13.23 4.14
C PRO A 58 -4.76 -12.32 3.71
N PRO A 59 -4.71 -11.89 2.43
CA PRO A 59 -3.81 -10.81 2.02
C PRO A 59 -4.05 -9.53 2.82
N THR A 60 -2.98 -8.78 3.12
CA THR A 60 -3.09 -7.56 3.92
C THR A 60 -3.79 -6.45 3.14
N ARG A 61 -4.82 -5.85 3.73
CA ARG A 61 -5.43 -4.61 3.23
C ARG A 61 -4.80 -3.41 3.94
N PHE A 62 -3.98 -2.65 3.22
CA PHE A 62 -3.39 -1.43 3.73
C PHE A 62 -4.22 -0.23 3.29
N ILE A 63 -4.84 0.45 4.25
CA ILE A 63 -5.87 1.45 4.02
C ILE A 63 -5.35 2.81 4.46
N VAL A 64 -5.36 3.77 3.55
CA VAL A 64 -5.21 5.19 3.86
C VAL A 64 -6.62 5.78 3.92
N ALA A 65 -7.07 6.09 5.13
CA ALA A 65 -8.43 6.53 5.38
C ALA A 65 -8.73 7.87 4.70
N ALA A 66 -10.02 8.22 4.63
CA ALA A 66 -10.46 9.45 4.00
C ALA A 66 -9.74 10.69 4.57
N GLY A 67 -9.23 11.54 3.68
CA GLY A 67 -8.45 12.74 4.04
C GLY A 67 -7.07 12.49 4.65
N ALA A 68 -6.63 11.22 4.80
CA ALA A 68 -5.33 10.91 5.37
C ALA A 68 -4.21 11.04 4.32
N GLN A 69 -3.00 11.38 4.78
CA GLN A 69 -1.85 11.55 3.91
C GLN A 69 -0.72 10.57 4.26
N VAL A 70 -0.10 10.00 3.23
CA VAL A 70 1.13 9.19 3.32
C VAL A 70 2.22 9.84 2.47
N VAL A 71 3.42 9.94 3.04
CA VAL A 71 4.60 10.49 2.34
C VAL A 71 5.68 9.43 2.25
N LEU A 72 6.16 9.17 1.03
CA LEU A 72 7.39 8.43 0.77
C LEU A 72 8.49 9.44 0.47
N GLU A 73 9.41 9.61 1.41
CA GLU A 73 10.54 10.52 1.24
C GLU A 73 11.49 10.04 0.14
N ARG A 74 12.48 10.87 -0.20
CA ARG A 74 13.50 10.59 -1.21
C ARG A 74 14.03 9.15 -1.11
N LYS A 75 14.06 8.43 -2.25
CA LYS A 75 14.51 7.03 -2.35
C LYS A 75 13.76 6.00 -1.47
N ALA A 76 12.75 6.39 -0.69
CA ALA A 76 11.97 5.46 0.11
C ALA A 76 11.22 4.46 -0.80
N LYS A 77 10.92 3.27 -0.28
CA LYS A 77 10.30 2.18 -1.04
C LYS A 77 9.09 1.62 -0.30
N LEU A 78 7.91 1.73 -0.90
CA LEU A 78 6.73 0.97 -0.49
C LEU A 78 6.60 -0.27 -1.39
N GLN A 79 6.55 -1.46 -0.79
CA GLN A 79 6.33 -2.72 -1.51
C GLN A 79 5.03 -3.38 -1.08
N LEU A 80 4.23 -3.83 -2.04
CA LEU A 80 3.08 -4.74 -1.78
C LEU A 80 3.42 -6.14 -2.29
N LEU A 81 3.26 -7.14 -1.43
CA LEU A 81 3.60 -8.55 -1.67
C LEU A 81 2.39 -9.48 -1.44
N HIS A 82 2.43 -10.66 -2.08
CA HIS A 82 1.52 -11.79 -1.85
C HIS A 82 0.03 -11.43 -1.80
N GLY A 83 -0.46 -10.78 -2.86
CA GLY A 83 -1.86 -10.36 -3.00
C GLY A 83 -2.28 -9.17 -2.13
N SER A 84 -1.39 -8.58 -1.33
CA SER A 84 -1.72 -7.42 -0.50
C SER A 84 -2.15 -6.22 -1.34
N GLU A 85 -3.03 -5.39 -0.78
CA GLU A 85 -3.66 -4.27 -1.49
C GLU A 85 -3.44 -2.95 -0.75
N LEU A 86 -3.29 -1.86 -1.50
CA LEU A 86 -3.29 -0.50 -0.98
C LEU A 86 -4.58 0.21 -1.40
N HIS A 87 -5.39 0.61 -0.44
CA HIS A 87 -6.60 1.39 -0.68
C HIS A 87 -6.37 2.85 -0.28
N LEU A 88 -6.58 3.76 -1.22
CA LEU A 88 -6.62 5.19 -0.96
C LEU A 88 -8.09 5.62 -0.97
N TYR A 89 -8.63 5.97 0.19
CA TYR A 89 -10.02 6.41 0.34
C TYR A 89 -10.22 7.89 -0.07
N PRO A 90 -11.46 8.37 -0.26
CA PRO A 90 -11.72 9.72 -0.77
C PRO A 90 -10.95 10.82 0.00
N GLY A 91 -10.37 11.75 -0.75
CA GLY A 91 -9.56 12.86 -0.23
C GLY A 91 -8.19 12.45 0.33
N SER A 92 -7.85 11.15 0.36
CA SER A 92 -6.53 10.71 0.79
C SER A 92 -5.46 10.97 -0.28
N VAL A 93 -4.21 11.10 0.17
CA VAL A 93 -3.08 11.41 -0.70
C VAL A 93 -1.89 10.48 -0.41
N LEU A 94 -1.38 9.82 -1.44
CA LEU A 94 -0.05 9.22 -1.44
C LEU A 94 0.93 10.12 -2.20
N ARG A 95 1.86 10.75 -1.48
CA ARG A 95 2.91 11.60 -2.05
C ARG A 95 4.23 10.86 -2.16
N MET A 96 4.83 10.88 -3.35
CA MET A 96 6.12 10.27 -3.63
C MET A 96 7.17 11.32 -3.97
N GLU A 97 8.20 11.43 -3.15
CA GLU A 97 9.32 12.33 -3.43
C GLU A 97 10.30 11.78 -4.48
N LYS A 98 11.36 12.56 -4.76
CA LYS A 98 12.38 12.25 -5.76
C LYS A 98 12.95 10.85 -5.55
N LYS A 99 12.92 10.02 -6.60
CA LYS A 99 13.44 8.64 -6.60
C LYS A 99 12.75 7.69 -5.60
N ALA A 100 11.66 8.10 -4.94
CA ALA A 100 10.83 7.16 -4.19
C ALA A 100 10.26 6.09 -5.13
N LYS A 101 10.01 4.91 -4.59
CA LYS A 101 9.62 3.72 -5.35
C LYS A 101 8.34 3.13 -4.80
N LEU A 102 7.42 2.81 -5.70
CA LEU A 102 6.24 2.00 -5.44
C LEU A 102 6.39 0.71 -6.23
N ASP A 103 6.47 -0.40 -5.52
CA ASP A 103 6.76 -1.72 -6.07
C ASP A 103 5.62 -2.67 -5.75
N LEU A 104 4.74 -2.86 -6.74
CA LEU A 104 3.59 -3.75 -6.63
C LEU A 104 3.98 -5.09 -7.27
N ALA A 105 4.13 -6.15 -6.48
CA ALA A 105 4.38 -7.50 -6.99
C ALA A 105 3.26 -8.01 -7.93
N ALA A 106 3.42 -9.21 -8.49
CA ALA A 106 2.32 -9.88 -9.17
C ALA A 106 1.16 -10.12 -8.18
N GLY A 107 -0.09 -10.03 -8.65
CA GLY A 107 -1.27 -10.21 -7.82
C GLY A 107 -1.61 -9.05 -6.87
N THR A 108 -0.75 -8.03 -6.72
CA THR A 108 -1.03 -6.88 -5.85
C THR A 108 -1.53 -5.68 -6.62
N ARG A 109 -2.32 -4.83 -5.96
CA ARG A 109 -2.89 -3.63 -6.57
C ARG A 109 -3.02 -2.46 -5.59
N MET A 110 -3.07 -1.28 -6.17
CA MET A 110 -3.49 -0.04 -5.52
C MET A 110 -4.86 0.35 -6.07
N VAL A 111 -5.80 0.62 -5.17
CA VAL A 111 -7.20 0.96 -5.46
C VAL A 111 -7.46 2.40 -5.03
N LEU A 112 -7.86 3.25 -5.97
CA LEU A 112 -8.26 4.63 -5.71
C LEU A 112 -9.78 4.70 -5.57
N HIS A 113 -10.27 5.23 -4.45
CA HIS A 113 -11.69 5.43 -4.21
C HIS A 113 -12.02 6.92 -4.32
N GLY A 114 -13.08 7.24 -5.06
CA GLY A 114 -13.53 8.62 -5.30
C GLY A 114 -12.40 9.54 -5.77
N ASN A 115 -12.21 10.66 -5.08
CA ASN A 115 -11.22 11.69 -5.39
C ASN A 115 -9.84 11.48 -4.73
N ALA A 116 -9.49 10.25 -4.33
CA ALA A 116 -8.17 9.92 -3.81
C ALA A 116 -7.04 10.21 -4.82
N GLN A 117 -5.87 10.63 -4.34
CA GLN A 117 -4.79 11.11 -5.19
C GLN A 117 -3.47 10.36 -4.97
N VAL A 118 -2.71 10.21 -6.06
CA VAL A 118 -1.32 9.73 -6.03
C VAL A 118 -0.44 10.75 -6.72
N GLU A 119 0.34 11.47 -5.93
CA GLU A 119 1.32 12.44 -6.42
C GLU A 119 2.63 11.70 -6.74
N ALA A 120 2.73 11.18 -7.96
CA ALA A 120 3.89 10.44 -8.43
C ALA A 120 4.22 10.77 -9.89
N LYS A 121 5.37 10.28 -10.38
CA LYS A 121 5.77 10.50 -11.78
C LYS A 121 4.71 9.94 -12.75
N PRO A 122 4.28 10.69 -13.78
CA PRO A 122 3.21 10.25 -14.68
C PRO A 122 3.46 8.90 -15.36
N HIS A 123 4.70 8.61 -15.77
CA HIS A 123 5.05 7.34 -16.40
C HIS A 123 4.90 6.13 -15.46
N LEU A 124 5.11 6.31 -14.15
CA LEU A 124 4.89 5.25 -13.17
C LEU A 124 3.41 4.91 -13.09
N LEU A 125 2.55 5.93 -12.95
CA LEU A 125 1.10 5.74 -12.89
C LEU A 125 0.56 5.09 -14.17
N LYS A 126 1.02 5.55 -15.35
CA LYS A 126 0.66 4.94 -16.64
C LYS A 126 1.08 3.46 -16.70
N LYS A 127 2.30 3.14 -16.23
CA LYS A 127 2.80 1.76 -16.18
C LYS A 127 1.96 0.88 -15.24
N LEU A 128 1.58 1.37 -14.06
CA LEU A 128 0.78 0.60 -13.11
C LEU A 128 -0.64 0.35 -13.64
N ARG A 129 -1.28 1.36 -14.25
CA ARG A 129 -2.60 1.22 -14.90
C ARG A 129 -2.56 0.19 -16.02
N ARG A 130 -1.56 0.27 -16.92
CA ARG A 130 -1.38 -0.71 -18.01
C ARG A 130 -1.21 -2.14 -17.50
N LYS A 131 -0.64 -2.32 -16.30
CA LYS A 131 -0.46 -3.63 -15.66
C LYS A 131 -1.68 -4.08 -14.85
N GLY A 132 -2.77 -3.30 -14.80
CA GLY A 132 -3.93 -3.57 -13.94
C GLY A 132 -3.62 -3.44 -12.44
N ARG A 133 -2.50 -2.82 -12.06
CA ARG A 133 -2.05 -2.68 -10.66
C ARG A 133 -2.43 -1.36 -10.02
N LEU A 134 -2.96 -0.43 -10.81
CA LEU A 134 -3.59 0.79 -10.34
C LEU A 134 -4.98 0.84 -10.95
N VAL A 135 -6.00 0.74 -10.11
CA VAL A 135 -7.41 0.71 -10.51
C VAL A 135 -8.20 1.75 -9.74
N SER A 136 -9.27 2.25 -10.36
CA SER A 136 -10.28 3.02 -9.65
C SER A 136 -11.35 2.05 -9.14
N ALA A 137 -11.80 2.25 -7.90
CA ALA A 137 -13.01 1.60 -7.43
C ALA A 137 -14.17 2.10 -8.30
N THR A 138 -15.01 1.18 -8.77
CA THR A 138 -16.30 1.53 -9.35
C THR A 138 -17.25 1.65 -8.18
N ASP A 139 -17.84 2.83 -7.99
CA ASP A 139 -18.87 3.07 -6.98
C ASP A 139 -20.10 2.18 -7.25
#